data_AF-A0A4Y2BFV6-F1
#
_entry.id   AF-A0A4Y2BFV6-F1
#
_cell.length_a   1.000
_cell.length_b   1.000
_cell.length_c   1.000
_cell.angle_alpha   90.00
_cell.angle_beta   90.00
_cell.angle_gamma   90.00
#
_symmetry.space_group_name_H-M   'P 1'
#
loop_
_entity.id
_entity.type
_entity.pdbx_description
1 polymer ?
#
loop_
_entity_poly.entity_id
_entity_poly.type
_entity_poly.pdbx_seq_one_letter_code
_entity_poly.pdbx_strand_id
1 'polypeptide(L)'
;MRHTKPNVVFSELMTLAMPQEQFLSNDCNKGRLIAMLSVKLKSEGFSVTHATEDADNLIVNSATVVGSEEHKCAALVGEYIDLSSYSQH
;
A
#
# COMPACT_ATOMS: atom_id res chain seq x y z
N MET A 1 -16.92 -28.41 3.08
CA MET A 1 -16.91 -27.12 3.81
C MET A 1 -16.35 -26.05 2.90
N ARG A 2 -17.07 -24.93 2.69
CA ARG A 2 -16.53 -23.80 1.91
C ARG A 2 -15.69 -22.95 2.86
N HIS A 3 -14.38 -22.86 2.64
CA HIS A 3 -13.54 -21.92 3.38
C HIS A 3 -13.85 -20.49 2.91
N THR A 4 -14.84 -19.85 3.52
CA THR A 4 -15.09 -18.42 3.32
C THR A 4 -14.05 -17.62 4.10
N LYS A 5 -13.36 -16.72 3.41
CA LYS A 5 -12.37 -15.81 4.01
C LYS A 5 -13.07 -14.95 5.07
N PRO A 6 -12.58 -14.88 6.31
CA PRO A 6 -13.25 -14.15 7.39
C PRO A 6 -13.31 -12.65 7.07
N ASN A 7 -14.51 -12.09 7.18
CA ASN A 7 -14.77 -10.66 7.09
C ASN A 7 -14.63 -10.07 8.50
N VAL A 8 -13.63 -9.22 8.71
CA VAL A 8 -13.23 -8.76 10.04
C VAL A 8 -13.58 -7.28 10.18
N VAL A 9 -14.22 -6.93 11.30
CA VAL A 9 -14.39 -5.54 11.74
C VAL A 9 -13.30 -5.26 12.76
N PHE A 10 -12.49 -4.25 12.51
CA PHE A 10 -11.31 -3.91 13.31
C PHE A 10 -11.18 -2.40 13.48
N SER A 11 -10.37 -1.98 14.44
CA SER A 11 -10.02 -0.59 14.71
C SER A 11 -8.50 -0.44 14.83
N GLU A 12 -8.01 0.81 14.83
CA GLU A 12 -6.58 1.14 14.89
C GLU A 12 -5.85 0.51 16.09
N LEU A 13 -6.53 0.35 17.23
CA LEU A 13 -5.96 -0.18 18.46
C LEU A 13 -6.16 -1.69 18.64
N MET A 14 -6.73 -2.37 17.64
CA MET A 14 -7.03 -3.79 17.72
C MET A 14 -5.84 -4.64 17.24
N THR A 15 -5.41 -5.60 18.07
CA THR A 15 -4.48 -6.65 17.64
C THR A 15 -5.26 -7.81 17.04
N LEU A 16 -4.94 -8.19 15.80
CA LEU A 16 -5.55 -9.34 15.14
C LEU A 16 -4.73 -10.60 15.43
N ALA A 17 -5.39 -11.67 15.90
CA ALA A 17 -4.74 -12.95 16.19
C ALA A 17 -4.53 -13.84 14.95
N MET A 18 -4.90 -13.37 13.76
CA MET A 18 -4.83 -14.13 12.52
C MET A 18 -3.63 -13.72 11.67
N PRO A 19 -3.08 -14.63 10.83
CA PRO A 19 -2.02 -14.28 9.89
C PRO A 19 -2.40 -13.15 8.94
N GLN A 20 -1.42 -12.31 8.59
CA GLN A 20 -1.60 -11.17 7.70
C GLN A 20 -2.11 -11.60 6.33
N GLU A 21 -1.59 -12.67 5.76
CA GLU A 21 -1.98 -13.18 4.45
C GLU A 21 -3.45 -13.63 4.47
N GLN A 22 -3.89 -14.23 5.57
CA GLN A 22 -5.28 -14.65 5.72
C GLN A 22 -6.21 -13.43 5.79
N PHE A 23 -5.84 -12.40 6.56
CA PHE A 23 -6.60 -11.17 6.67
C PHE A 23 -6.68 -10.41 5.34
N LEU A 24 -5.53 -10.21 4.69
CA LEU A 24 -5.39 -9.52 3.40
C LEU A 24 -5.91 -10.35 2.23
N SER A 25 -6.16 -11.65 2.37
CA SER A 25 -6.80 -12.41 1.30
C SER A 25 -8.25 -11.95 1.04
N ASN A 26 -8.91 -11.30 2.01
CA ASN A 26 -10.29 -10.82 1.90
C ASN A 26 -10.32 -9.37 1.37
N ASP A 27 -11.02 -9.13 0.26
CA ASP A 27 -11.06 -7.83 -0.39
C ASP A 27 -11.78 -6.75 0.43
N CYS A 28 -12.79 -7.11 1.22
CA CYS A 28 -13.43 -6.17 2.13
C CYS A 28 -12.48 -5.74 3.27
N ASN A 29 -11.70 -6.66 3.81
CA ASN A 29 -10.71 -6.33 4.85
C ASN A 29 -9.61 -5.43 4.28
N LYS A 30 -9.07 -5.76 3.10
CA LYS A 30 -8.11 -4.91 2.37
C LYS A 30 -8.66 -3.50 2.15
N GLY A 31 -9.88 -3.40 1.61
CA GLY A 31 -10.51 -2.10 1.34
C GLY A 31 -10.67 -1.23 2.59
N ARG A 32 -11.10 -1.82 3.71
CA ARG A 32 -11.20 -1.10 4.99
C ARG A 32 -9.83 -0.68 5.53
N LEU A 33 -8.83 -1.55 5.43
CA LEU A 33 -7.47 -1.23 5.91
C LEU A 33 -6.88 -0.07 5.11
N ILE A 34 -6.98 -0.15 3.78
CA ILE A 34 -6.54 0.90 2.86
C ILE A 34 -7.23 2.22 3.17
N ALA A 35 -8.56 2.22 3.33
CA ALA A 35 -9.30 3.43 3.66
C ALA A 35 -8.86 4.05 5.00
N MET A 36 -8.65 3.23 6.03
CA MET A 36 -8.19 3.68 7.34
C MET A 36 -6.78 4.32 7.26
N LEU A 37 -5.85 3.65 6.57
CA LEU A 37 -4.50 4.16 6.35
C LEU A 37 -4.51 5.45 5.52
N SER A 38 -5.32 5.53 4.47
CA SER A 38 -5.46 6.74 3.66
C SER A 38 -5.92 7.93 4.47
N VAL A 39 -6.90 7.75 5.35
CA VAL A 39 -7.39 8.83 6.23
C VAL A 39 -6.27 9.29 7.16
N LYS A 40 -5.53 8.36 7.77
CA LYS A 40 -4.45 8.67 8.70
C LYS A 40 -3.28 9.39 8.03
N LEU A 41 -2.84 8.90 6.87
CA LEU A 41 -1.75 9.52 6.10
C LEU A 41 -2.14 10.94 5.66
N LYS A 42 -3.38 11.13 5.18
CA LYS A 42 -3.87 12.46 4.82
C LYS A 42 -3.94 13.40 6.03
N SER A 43 -4.33 12.90 7.21
CA SER A 43 -4.38 13.74 8.42
C SER A 43 -3.00 14.20 8.89
N GLU A 44 -1.96 13.42 8.62
CA GLU A 44 -0.55 13.78 8.89
C GLU A 44 0.07 14.65 7.77
N GLY A 45 -0.72 15.05 6.77
CA GLY A 45 -0.27 15.93 5.68
C GLY A 45 0.34 15.20 4.48
N PHE A 46 0.30 13.87 4.42
CA PHE A 46 0.78 13.12 3.27
C PHE A 46 -0.27 13.09 2.15
N SER A 47 0.21 13.15 0.90
CA SER A 47 -0.62 12.83 -0.26
C SER A 47 -0.81 11.31 -0.34
N VAL A 48 -2.01 10.87 -0.75
CA VAL A 48 -2.32 9.44 -0.91
C VAL A 48 -2.96 9.22 -2.27
N THR A 49 -2.37 8.31 -3.03
CA THR A 49 -2.81 7.87 -4.35
C THR A 49 -3.12 6.38 -4.31
N HIS A 50 -4.21 5.97 -4.96
CA HIS A 50 -4.60 4.55 -5.06
C HIS A 50 -4.36 4.03 -6.46
N ALA A 51 -3.69 2.88 -6.56
CA ALA A 51 -3.57 2.14 -7.80
C ALA A 51 -4.88 1.41 -8.13
N THR A 52 -5.27 1.42 -9.40
CA THR A 52 -6.40 0.63 -9.89
C THR A 52 -6.04 -0.84 -10.06
N GLU A 53 -4.77 -1.14 -10.33
CA GLU A 53 -4.26 -2.48 -10.58
C GLU A 53 -3.00 -2.71 -9.75
N ASP A 54 -1.84 -2.36 -10.30
CA ASP A 54 -0.54 -2.54 -9.68
C ASP A 54 0.00 -1.21 -9.13
N ALA A 55 0.45 -1.24 -7.88
CA ALA A 55 1.02 -0.10 -7.20
C ALA A 55 2.48 0.14 -7.61
N ASP A 56 3.20 -0.89 -8.07
CA ASP A 56 4.64 -0.78 -8.36
C ASP A 56 4.89 0.26 -9.45
N ASN A 57 4.13 0.22 -10.55
CA ASN A 57 4.21 1.22 -11.62
C ASN A 57 3.92 2.65 -11.15
N LEU A 58 2.94 2.83 -10.25
CA LEU A 58 2.65 4.16 -9.69
C LEU A 58 3.76 4.66 -8.77
N ILE A 59 4.37 3.77 -8.00
CA ILE A 59 5.48 4.08 -7.10
C ILE A 59 6.71 4.49 -7.92
N VAL A 60 7.07 3.69 -8.92
CA VAL A 60 8.16 3.95 -9.88
C VAL A 60 7.97 5.29 -10.60
N ASN A 61 6.78 5.53 -11.15
CA ASN A 61 6.49 6.76 -11.87
C ASN A 61 6.57 7.98 -10.95
N SER A 62 6.01 7.88 -9.74
CA SER A 62 6.06 8.97 -8.75
C SER A 62 7.49 9.29 -8.32
N ALA A 63 8.31 8.27 -8.07
CA ALA A 63 9.72 8.46 -7.73
C ALA A 63 10.52 9.07 -8.88
N THR A 64 10.26 8.65 -10.12
CA THR A 64 10.93 9.18 -11.31
C THR A 64 10.60 10.66 -11.52
N VAL A 65 9.33 11.03 -11.39
CA VAL A 65 8.90 12.43 -11.45
C VAL A 65 9.59 13.26 -10.36
N VAL A 66 9.52 12.83 -9.10
CA VAL A 66 10.14 13.58 -7.98
C VAL A 66 11.67 13.63 -8.10
N GLY A 67 12.32 12.55 -8.55
CA GLY A 67 13.76 12.48 -8.72
C GLY A 67 14.27 13.26 -9.95
N SER A 68 13.40 13.55 -10.92
CA SER A 68 13.72 14.40 -12.08
C SER A 68 13.66 15.89 -11.77
N GLU A 69 13.07 16.28 -10.64
CA GLU A 69 13.03 17.68 -10.21
C GLU A 69 14.36 18.09 -9.57
N GLU A 70 14.92 19.21 -10.01
CA GLU A 70 16.20 19.71 -9.49
C GLU A 70 16.15 19.87 -7.96
N HIS A 71 17.20 19.37 -7.29
CA HIS A 71 17.39 19.41 -5.83
C HIS A 71 16.42 18.57 -4.99
N LYS A 72 15.67 17.63 -5.57
CA LYS A 72 14.86 16.68 -4.81
C LYS A 72 15.49 15.29 -4.76
N CYS A 73 15.34 14.64 -3.62
CA CYS A 73 15.74 13.24 -3.41
C CYS A 73 14.48 12.43 -3.10
N ALA A 74 14.25 11.36 -3.86
CA ALA A 74 13.15 10.44 -3.65
C ALA A 74 13.65 9.18 -2.94
N ALA A 75 12.98 8.76 -1.87
CA ALA A 75 13.22 7.50 -1.19
C ALA A 75 11.98 6.62 -1.30
N LEU A 76 12.17 5.35 -1.67
CA LEU A 76 11.13 4.35 -1.78
C LEU A 76 11.19 3.41 -0.57
N VAL A 77 10.04 3.14 0.05
CA VAL A 77 9.93 2.26 1.24
C VAL A 77 8.79 1.27 1.01
N GLY A 78 9.08 -0.03 1.17
CA GLY A 78 8.13 -1.12 0.99
C GLY A 78 8.78 -2.47 1.32
N GLU A 79 7.99 -3.46 1.74
CA GLU A 79 8.48 -4.81 2.09
C GLU A 79 8.81 -5.67 0.86
N TYR A 80 8.08 -5.48 -0.23
CA TYR A 80 8.28 -6.17 -1.51
C TYR A 80 8.35 -5.10 -2.60
N ILE A 81 9.53 -4.50 -2.78
CA ILE A 81 9.79 -3.70 -3.99
C ILE A 81 10.64 -4.59 -4.90
N ASP A 82 9.99 -5.29 -5.83
CA ASP A 82 10.72 -5.94 -6.93
C ASP A 82 11.07 -4.89 -7.97
N LEU A 83 12.25 -4.27 -7.80
CA LEU A 83 12.79 -3.25 -8.72
C LEU A 83 13.48 -3.87 -9.95
N SER A 84 13.33 -5.17 -10.22
CA SER A 84 14.07 -5.84 -11.30
C SER A 84 13.80 -5.27 -12.71
N SER A 85 12.75 -4.47 -12.89
CA SER A 85 12.45 -3.73 -14.13
C SER A 85 13.20 -2.38 -14.28
N TYR A 86 13.92 -1.90 -13.26
CA TYR A 86 14.61 -0.59 -13.31
C TYR A 86 15.95 -0.60 -14.06
N SER A 87 16.42 -1.75 -14.56
CA SER A 87 17.63 -1.83 -15.37
C SER A 87 17.32 -1.72 -16.86
N GLN A 88 16.95 -0.53 -17.36
CA GLN A 88 17.35 -0.07 -18.70
C GLN A 88 17.37 1.47 -18.75
N HIS A 89 18.53 2.03 -18.40
CA HIS A 89 19.20 3.05 -19.21
C HIS A 89 20.70 2.93 -19.00
#